data_AF-A0A3N6WNH3-F1
#
_entry.id   AF-A0A3N6WNH3-F1
#
_cell.length_a   1.000
_cell.length_b   1.000
_cell.length_c   1.000
_cell.angle_alpha   90.00
_cell.angle_beta   90.00
_cell.angle_gamma   90.00
#
_symmetry.space_group_name_H-M   'P 1'
#
loop_
_entity.id
_entity.type
_entity.pdbx_description
1 polymer ?
#
loop_
_entity_poly.entity_id
_entity_poly.type
_entity_poly.pdbx_seq_one_letter_code
_entity_poly.pdbx_strand_id
1 'polypeptide(L)'
;MADAERRRDALRRGESDLPEENASIDQIAGVFRAERARAVSVIAHATGGDVDLAVDAVADAFEEATRHWPDRGTPPSCRHWILETARRKAVERLRRTGADPAALAALAQGTDASADERLALIFTCCHPAQAFPAQVALTLHLVGGLTTAEIAGVFVAPEPLMAQRLERAKAPILNGAIAFAEPEQRDRQRRLDAVLAVLYLIFNEGYVGSQSTSLTDDDLSTKAIAMTRMVLELLPHEDDVRGLLALMLFIQARRAARVRPDGELVALPEQDRRLWDRVMTAEARFLLRQARRSRRRTRYTVEAQIQAEYAATIDGGTPQWDRILAHYDELRILAPSPAMELNSAVALAEVDGPEAALEAVDAVPAQSHLWFAVKTDLLERLGRPDEAADVWRTGAELAGNLTEQAYMTTRSARDASSCEDDTPPYGEDMPATPKYTVPGLSLEDGQQVAAMLQDRLNALNDLMLTLKHVHWNVVGPHFIAVHEMIDPHVVEVRDMVDETAERIATLGVAPQGTPTAIVEGRTWKGYPLDRATTTEHLKALDEVYVGLLDDHRKVQAQVAEIDPITEDMLIGQIKTMELFHWFVRAHLENQGGQLDN
;
A
#
# COMPACT_ATOMS: atom_id res chain seq x y z
N MET A 1 36.48 -0.82 11.11
CA MET A 1 37.65 -1.64 11.52
C MET A 1 38.62 -0.90 12.45
N ALA A 2 39.05 0.33 12.14
CA ALA A 2 39.98 1.10 12.99
C ALA A 2 39.50 1.37 14.44
N ASP A 3 38.18 1.31 14.67
CA ASP A 3 37.58 1.53 15.99
C ASP A 3 37.66 0.28 16.91
N ALA A 4 37.67 -0.91 16.33
CA ALA A 4 37.76 -2.17 17.06
C ALA A 4 39.19 -2.44 17.59
N GLU A 5 40.21 -2.00 16.86
CA GLU A 5 41.61 -2.08 17.31
C GLU A 5 41.91 -1.08 18.43
N ARG A 6 41.38 0.15 18.36
CA ARG A 6 41.48 1.13 19.45
C ARG A 6 40.84 0.64 20.75
N ARG A 7 39.69 -0.05 20.67
CA ARG A 7 39.01 -0.67 21.82
C ARG A 7 39.81 -1.78 22.49
N ARG A 8 40.50 -2.63 21.71
CA ARG A 8 41.38 -3.69 22.25
C ARG A 8 42.60 -3.13 22.99
N ASP A 9 43.13 -2.01 22.54
CA ASP A 9 44.28 -1.35 23.17
C ASP A 9 43.90 -0.52 24.42
N ALA A 10 42.66 -0.03 24.52
CA ALA A 10 42.15 0.62 25.74
C ALA A 10 41.90 -0.40 26.88
N LEU A 11 41.30 -1.55 26.55
CA LEU A 11 41.06 -2.65 27.51
C LEU A 11 42.35 -3.26 28.07
N ARG A 12 43.45 -3.24 27.30
CA ARG A 12 44.78 -3.67 27.77
C ARG A 12 45.45 -2.67 28.74
N ARG A 13 45.00 -1.42 28.76
CA ARG A 13 45.60 -0.33 29.56
C ARG A 13 44.88 -0.05 30.88
N GLY A 14 43.76 -0.72 31.15
CA GLY A 14 43.07 -0.62 32.44
C GLY A 14 42.42 0.75 32.72
N GLU A 15 42.11 1.52 31.68
CA GLU A 15 41.32 2.74 31.78
C GLU A 15 39.84 2.36 31.97
N SER A 16 39.26 2.64 33.15
CA SER A 16 37.86 2.33 33.49
C SER A 16 36.86 3.41 33.07
N ASP A 17 37.33 4.53 32.52
CA ASP A 17 36.48 5.61 31.99
C ASP A 17 36.40 5.47 30.48
N LEU A 18 35.55 4.57 30.01
CA LEU A 18 34.94 4.71 28.68
C LEU A 18 33.77 5.69 28.83
N PRO A 19 33.62 6.69 27.95
CA PRO A 19 32.44 7.56 27.99
C PRO A 19 31.18 6.70 27.89
N GLU A 20 30.23 6.89 28.81
CA GLU A 20 28.92 6.23 28.78
C GLU A 20 28.35 6.39 27.36
N GLU A 21 27.97 5.28 26.73
CA GLU A 21 27.44 5.29 25.36
C GLU A 21 26.15 6.12 25.35
N ASN A 22 26.26 7.35 24.85
CA ASN A 22 25.15 8.25 24.56
C ASN A 22 24.04 7.49 23.82
N ALA A 23 22.79 7.61 24.25
CA ALA A 23 21.68 6.88 23.66
C ALA A 23 21.54 7.23 22.18
N SER A 24 21.58 6.22 21.30
CA SER A 24 21.39 6.45 19.86
C SER A 24 19.93 6.74 19.53
N ILE A 25 19.67 7.46 18.45
CA ILE A 25 18.31 7.70 17.93
C ILE A 25 17.58 6.37 17.70
N ASP A 26 18.29 5.34 17.22
CA ASP A 26 17.74 4.00 16.98
C ASP A 26 17.30 3.30 18.26
N GLN A 27 18.04 3.47 19.36
CA GLN A 27 17.65 2.93 20.67
C GLN A 27 16.36 3.58 21.17
N ILE A 28 16.23 4.91 21.01
CA ILE A 28 15.01 5.63 21.40
C ILE A 28 13.83 5.20 20.53
N ALA A 29 14.04 5.06 19.21
CA ALA A 29 13.04 4.52 18.29
C ALA A 29 12.63 3.08 18.64
N GLY A 30 13.56 2.25 19.11
CA GLY A 30 13.27 0.90 19.64
C GLY A 30 12.37 0.94 20.87
N VAL A 31 12.66 1.81 21.84
CA VAL A 31 11.81 2.00 23.03
C VAL A 31 10.44 2.55 22.67
N PHE A 32 10.37 3.51 21.75
CA PHE A 32 9.10 4.05 21.24
C PHE A 32 8.19 2.94 20.73
N ARG A 33 8.72 2.08 19.85
CA ARG A 33 7.98 0.94 19.28
C ARG A 33 7.52 -0.05 20.34
N ALA A 34 8.33 -0.30 21.37
CA ALA A 34 8.01 -1.25 22.42
C ALA A 34 7.00 -0.72 23.47
N GLU A 35 7.07 0.56 23.81
CA GLU A 35 6.42 1.10 25.02
C GLU A 35 5.30 2.10 24.76
N ARG A 36 5.18 2.66 23.55
CA ARG A 36 4.16 3.69 23.24
C ARG A 36 2.74 3.22 23.54
N ALA A 37 2.31 2.10 22.93
CA ALA A 37 0.95 1.60 23.10
C ALA A 37 0.60 1.35 24.56
N ARG A 38 1.58 0.85 25.33
CA ARG A 38 1.45 0.65 26.76
C ARG A 38 1.26 1.97 27.49
N ALA A 39 2.11 2.96 27.25
CA ALA A 39 2.01 4.25 27.91
C ALA A 39 0.69 4.96 27.58
N VAL A 40 0.29 4.96 26.30
CA VAL A 40 -1.00 5.52 25.85
C VAL A 40 -2.17 4.84 26.56
N SER A 41 -2.16 3.51 26.67
CA SER A 41 -3.25 2.77 27.34
C SER A 41 -3.43 3.14 28.81
N VAL A 42 -2.34 3.35 29.55
CA VAL A 42 -2.40 3.74 30.97
C VAL A 42 -2.94 5.14 31.14
N ILE A 43 -2.40 6.09 30.37
CA ILE A 43 -2.82 7.48 30.49
C ILE A 43 -4.28 7.61 30.08
N ALA A 44 -4.68 7.00 28.96
CA ALA A 44 -6.07 7.02 28.49
C ALA A 44 -7.04 6.38 29.51
N HIS A 45 -6.65 5.26 30.13
CA HIS A 45 -7.48 4.64 31.16
C HIS A 45 -7.64 5.55 32.39
N ALA A 46 -6.54 6.11 32.90
CA ALA A 46 -6.54 6.99 34.07
C ALA A 46 -7.34 8.28 33.85
N THR A 47 -7.53 8.70 32.60
CA THR A 47 -8.26 9.90 32.21
C THR A 47 -9.69 9.61 31.72
N GLY A 48 -10.19 8.39 31.93
CA GLY A 48 -11.57 8.02 31.57
C GLY A 48 -11.80 7.85 30.05
N GLY A 49 -10.74 7.64 29.28
CA GLY A 49 -10.79 7.45 27.83
C GLY A 49 -10.32 8.65 27.00
N ASP A 50 -9.67 9.65 27.62
CA ASP A 50 -9.09 10.78 26.89
C ASP A 50 -7.81 10.37 26.14
N VAL A 51 -8.02 9.80 24.95
CA VAL A 51 -6.96 9.29 24.07
C VAL A 51 -6.09 10.38 23.46
N ASP A 52 -6.61 11.60 23.30
CA ASP A 52 -5.84 12.73 22.77
C ASP A 52 -4.83 13.22 23.80
N LEU A 53 -5.29 13.43 25.04
CA LEU A 53 -4.38 13.74 26.15
C LEU A 53 -3.32 12.67 26.34
N ALA A 54 -3.69 11.39 26.19
CA ALA A 54 -2.77 10.27 26.33
C ALA A 54 -1.69 10.25 25.24
N VAL A 55 -2.07 10.39 23.97
CA VAL A 55 -1.13 10.42 22.85
C VAL A 55 -0.17 11.59 22.98
N ASP A 56 -0.70 12.77 23.27
CA ASP A 56 0.09 13.99 23.43
C ASP A 56 1.08 13.90 24.60
N ALA A 57 0.62 13.42 25.76
CA ALA A 57 1.48 13.30 26.94
C ALA A 57 2.61 12.29 26.72
N VAL A 58 2.35 11.21 25.97
CA VAL A 58 3.37 10.24 25.58
C VAL A 58 4.32 10.82 24.54
N ALA A 59 3.83 11.59 23.57
CA ALA A 59 4.69 12.29 22.61
C ALA A 59 5.64 13.27 23.31
N ASP A 60 5.13 14.08 24.24
CA ASP A 60 5.94 15.00 25.07
C ASP A 60 7.00 14.23 25.89
N ALA A 61 6.70 13.01 26.34
CA ALA A 61 7.66 12.18 27.07
C ALA A 61 8.78 11.66 26.17
N PHE A 62 8.48 11.27 24.93
CA PHE A 62 9.50 10.86 23.96
C PHE A 62 10.31 12.05 23.44
N GLU A 63 9.73 13.23 23.30
CA GLU A 63 10.48 14.46 23.02
C GLU A 63 11.48 14.77 24.14
N GLU A 64 11.08 14.58 25.40
CA GLU A 64 11.99 14.74 26.53
C GLU A 64 13.11 13.68 26.52
N ALA A 65 12.81 12.44 26.12
CA ALA A 65 13.79 11.38 25.96
C ALA A 65 14.82 11.71 24.86
N THR A 66 14.39 12.19 23.69
CA THR A 66 15.29 12.58 22.60
C THR A 66 16.14 13.79 22.96
N ARG A 67 15.66 14.68 23.84
CA ARG A 67 16.43 15.80 24.37
C ARG A 67 17.48 15.39 25.41
N HIS A 68 17.19 14.40 26.27
CA HIS A 68 18.01 14.15 27.47
C HIS A 68 18.85 12.87 27.43
N TRP A 69 18.36 11.79 26.80
CA TRP A 69 19.06 10.50 26.80
C TRP A 69 20.36 10.51 25.99
N PRO A 70 20.48 11.26 24.87
CA PRO A 70 21.75 11.37 24.17
C PRO A 70 22.87 11.91 25.07
N ASP A 71 22.60 12.87 25.96
CA ASP A 71 23.65 13.48 26.79
C ASP A 71 23.86 12.80 28.15
N ARG A 72 22.85 12.09 28.66
CA ARG A 72 22.84 11.54 30.04
C ARG A 72 22.78 10.02 30.12
N GLY A 73 22.82 9.35 28.97
CA GLY A 73 22.56 7.93 28.86
C GLY A 73 21.09 7.55 29.07
N THR A 74 20.74 6.32 28.73
CA THR A 74 19.39 5.79 28.93
C THR A 74 19.11 5.46 30.40
N PRO A 75 17.91 5.75 30.93
CA PRO A 75 17.52 5.33 32.28
C PRO A 75 17.61 3.81 32.49
N PRO A 76 17.81 3.31 33.73
CA PRO A 76 17.83 1.88 34.03
C PRO A 76 16.55 1.13 33.63
N SER A 77 15.42 1.85 33.61
CA SER A 77 14.15 1.38 33.05
C SER A 77 13.54 2.46 32.18
N CYS A 78 13.80 2.40 30.87
CA CYS A 78 13.24 3.32 29.88
C CYS A 78 11.69 3.30 29.93
N ARG A 79 11.10 2.11 30.09
CA ARG A 79 9.66 1.90 30.26
C ARG A 79 9.08 2.77 31.38
N HIS A 80 9.63 2.63 32.59
CA HIS A 80 9.12 3.33 33.76
C HIS A 80 9.32 4.84 33.60
N TRP A 81 10.47 5.26 33.07
CA TRP A 81 10.78 6.67 32.84
C TRP A 81 9.80 7.34 31.87
N ILE A 82 9.48 6.69 30.75
CA ILE A 82 8.52 7.20 29.76
C ILE A 82 7.14 7.34 30.40
N LEU A 83 6.68 6.31 31.12
CA LEU A 83 5.37 6.32 31.75
C LEU A 83 5.23 7.42 32.80
N GLU A 84 6.22 7.57 33.69
CA GLU A 84 6.25 8.65 34.69
C GLU A 84 6.30 10.04 34.07
N THR A 85 7.07 10.20 33.00
CA THR A 85 7.16 11.48 32.29
C THR A 85 5.84 11.81 31.60
N ALA A 86 5.21 10.83 30.94
CA ALA A 86 3.89 10.99 30.34
C ALA A 86 2.82 11.34 31.40
N ARG A 87 2.81 10.67 32.56
CA ARG A 87 1.90 11.03 33.67
C ARG A 87 2.07 12.47 34.11
N ARG A 88 3.31 12.93 34.31
CA ARG A 88 3.59 14.32 34.70
C ARG A 88 3.09 15.32 33.64
N LYS A 89 3.32 15.05 32.35
CA LYS A 89 2.83 15.86 31.23
C LYS A 89 1.30 15.89 31.17
N ALA A 90 0.63 14.76 31.39
CA ALA A 90 -0.82 14.68 31.46
C ALA A 90 -1.40 15.50 32.64
N VAL A 91 -0.81 15.37 33.84
CA VAL A 91 -1.21 16.15 35.03
C VAL A 91 -1.03 17.64 34.81
N GLU A 92 0.07 18.08 34.21
CA GLU A 92 0.33 19.48 33.88
C GLU A 92 -0.76 20.05 32.96
N ARG A 93 -1.11 19.32 31.90
CA ARG A 93 -2.16 19.70 30.94
C ARG A 93 -3.53 19.78 31.62
N LEU A 94 -3.91 18.78 32.42
CA LEU A 94 -5.20 18.73 33.15
C LEU A 94 -5.33 19.88 34.17
N ARG A 95 -4.25 20.23 34.87
CA ARG A 95 -4.26 21.36 35.81
C ARG A 95 -4.50 22.68 35.09
N ARG A 96 -3.97 22.85 33.88
CA ARG A 96 -4.15 24.06 33.07
C ARG A 96 -5.57 24.21 32.54
N THR A 97 -6.25 23.11 32.24
CA THR A 97 -7.62 23.11 31.71
C THR A 97 -8.71 23.09 32.79
N GLY A 98 -8.35 22.98 34.07
CA GLY A 98 -9.31 22.94 35.19
C GLY A 98 -10.07 21.62 35.28
N ALA A 99 -9.42 20.52 34.89
CA ALA A 99 -10.04 19.22 34.67
C ALA A 99 -10.38 18.43 35.95
N ASP A 100 -11.01 17.27 35.74
CA ASP A 100 -11.57 16.37 36.76
C ASP A 100 -10.57 15.99 37.88
N PRO A 101 -10.87 16.31 39.16
CA PRO A 101 -10.09 15.88 40.31
C PRO A 101 -9.88 14.35 40.40
N ALA A 102 -10.81 13.55 39.88
CA ALA A 102 -10.67 12.09 39.87
C ALA A 102 -9.56 11.62 38.92
N ALA A 103 -9.48 12.19 37.71
CA ALA A 103 -8.41 11.91 36.75
C ALA A 103 -7.02 12.32 37.30
N LEU A 104 -6.94 13.49 37.96
CA LEU A 104 -5.72 13.94 38.63
C LEU A 104 -5.30 12.98 39.75
N ALA A 105 -6.25 12.48 40.55
CA ALA A 105 -5.99 11.52 41.61
C ALA A 105 -5.55 10.16 41.04
N ALA A 106 -6.17 9.68 39.95
CA ALA A 106 -5.80 8.43 39.28
C ALA A 106 -4.38 8.48 38.71
N LEU A 107 -4.02 9.55 38.00
CA LEU A 107 -2.66 9.76 37.49
C LEU A 107 -1.61 9.87 38.60
N ALA A 108 -1.98 10.47 39.75
CA ALA A 108 -1.08 10.62 40.89
C ALA A 108 -0.86 9.32 41.68
N GLN A 109 -1.83 8.39 41.68
CA GLN A 109 -1.69 7.09 42.32
C GLN A 109 -0.66 6.19 41.63
N GLY A 110 -0.42 6.40 40.33
CA GLY A 110 0.66 5.77 39.58
C GLY A 110 0.55 4.24 39.54
N THR A 111 -0.33 3.72 38.68
CA THR A 111 -0.43 2.28 38.42
C THR A 111 0.32 1.92 37.14
N ASP A 112 1.31 1.03 37.21
CA ASP A 112 1.92 0.46 36.00
C ASP A 112 0.84 -0.14 35.10
N ALA A 113 1.06 -0.09 33.78
CA ALA A 113 0.16 -0.72 32.83
C ALA A 113 0.00 -2.20 33.16
N SER A 114 -1.19 -2.55 33.63
CA SER A 114 -1.67 -3.91 33.64
C SER A 114 -1.84 -4.42 32.20
N ALA A 115 -1.96 -5.73 32.08
CA ALA A 115 -2.41 -6.36 30.85
C ALA A 115 -3.77 -5.77 30.39
N ASP A 116 -4.61 -5.40 31.34
CA ASP A 116 -6.01 -5.04 31.12
C ASP A 116 -6.16 -3.70 30.40
N GLU A 117 -5.33 -2.68 30.69
CA GLU A 117 -5.43 -1.39 29.98
C GLU A 117 -5.01 -1.50 28.50
N ARG A 118 -3.96 -2.29 28.19
CA ARG A 118 -3.54 -2.54 26.79
C ARG A 118 -4.63 -3.28 26.02
N LEU A 119 -5.25 -4.25 26.67
CA LEU A 119 -6.37 -4.99 26.09
C LEU A 119 -7.56 -4.07 25.85
N ALA A 120 -7.90 -3.20 26.82
CA ALA A 120 -8.93 -2.19 26.67
C ALA A 120 -8.69 -1.30 25.45
N LEU A 121 -7.46 -0.79 25.25
CA LEU A 121 -7.13 0.05 24.09
C LEU A 121 -7.44 -0.66 22.76
N ILE A 122 -6.95 -1.89 22.58
CA ILE A 122 -7.13 -2.66 21.33
C ILE A 122 -8.63 -2.89 21.06
N PHE A 123 -9.38 -3.30 22.09
CA PHE A 123 -10.80 -3.60 21.97
C PHE A 123 -11.68 -2.35 21.81
N THR A 124 -11.25 -1.20 22.33
CA THR A 124 -11.88 0.09 22.12
C THR A 124 -11.67 0.56 20.67
N CYS A 125 -10.48 0.39 20.11
CA CYS A 125 -10.20 0.69 18.70
C CYS A 125 -11.05 -0.17 17.74
N CYS A 126 -11.28 -1.45 18.09
CA CYS A 126 -12.03 -2.41 17.28
C CYS A 126 -13.52 -2.50 17.64
N HIS A 127 -14.10 -1.42 18.18
CA HIS A 127 -15.50 -1.42 18.59
C HIS A 127 -16.44 -1.47 17.37
N PRO A 128 -17.50 -2.31 17.36
CA PRO A 128 -18.38 -2.50 16.22
C PRO A 128 -19.22 -1.27 15.83
N ALA A 129 -19.32 -0.28 16.72
CA ALA A 129 -19.97 1.01 16.40
C ALA A 129 -19.15 1.85 15.41
N GLN A 130 -17.88 1.52 15.17
CA GLN A 130 -17.02 2.18 14.19
C GLN A 130 -17.01 1.39 12.88
N ALA A 131 -17.01 2.09 11.75
CA ALA A 131 -16.80 1.46 10.45
C ALA A 131 -15.41 0.80 10.39
N PHE A 132 -15.29 -0.31 9.67
CA PHE A 132 -14.04 -1.09 9.62
C PHE A 132 -12.80 -0.28 9.20
N PRO A 133 -12.84 0.63 8.20
CA PRO A 133 -11.70 1.50 7.88
C PRO A 133 -11.26 2.40 9.05
N ALA A 134 -12.21 2.84 9.89
CA ALA A 134 -11.90 3.63 11.07
C ALA A 134 -11.23 2.78 12.16
N GLN A 135 -11.68 1.54 12.36
CA GLN A 135 -11.05 0.59 13.29
C GLN A 135 -9.59 0.33 12.93
N VAL A 136 -9.31 0.14 11.63
CA VAL A 136 -7.95 -0.08 11.10
C VAL A 136 -7.07 1.16 11.34
N ALA A 137 -7.53 2.34 10.90
CA ALA A 137 -6.79 3.59 11.07
C ALA A 137 -6.50 3.90 12.55
N LEU A 138 -7.50 3.74 13.41
CA LEU A 138 -7.37 4.01 14.84
C LEU A 138 -6.43 3.00 15.54
N THR A 139 -6.47 1.73 15.14
CA THR A 139 -5.55 0.69 15.65
C THR A 139 -4.11 0.99 15.22
N LEU A 140 -3.88 1.34 13.96
CA LEU A 140 -2.56 1.74 13.48
C LEU A 140 -2.02 2.97 14.22
N HIS A 141 -2.89 3.95 14.50
CA HIS A 141 -2.49 5.16 15.20
C HIS A 141 -2.22 4.94 16.69
N LEU A 142 -3.15 4.33 17.42
CA LEU A 142 -3.07 4.22 18.88
C LEU A 142 -2.23 3.02 19.34
N VAL A 143 -2.32 1.89 18.65
CA VAL A 143 -1.60 0.66 19.00
C VAL A 143 -0.31 0.53 18.16
N GLY A 144 -0.41 0.74 16.85
CA GLY A 144 0.73 0.61 15.92
C GLY A 144 1.74 1.75 16.02
N GLY A 145 1.34 2.91 16.56
CA GLY A 145 2.20 4.07 16.71
C GLY A 145 2.47 4.86 15.44
N LEU A 146 1.72 4.61 14.37
CA LEU A 146 1.88 5.32 13.11
C LEU A 146 1.37 6.76 13.20
N THR A 147 2.07 7.66 12.54
CA THR A 147 1.68 9.05 12.31
C THR A 147 0.50 9.14 11.33
N THR A 148 -0.19 10.28 11.34
CA THR A 148 -1.29 10.54 10.40
C THR A 148 -0.84 10.42 8.94
N ALA A 149 0.34 10.95 8.61
CA ALA A 149 0.94 10.87 7.28
C ALA A 149 1.20 9.41 6.85
N GLU A 150 1.79 8.59 7.72
CA GLU A 150 2.05 7.18 7.43
C GLU A 150 0.74 6.41 7.21
N ILE A 151 -0.30 6.67 8.01
CA ILE A 151 -1.62 6.05 7.84
C ILE A 151 -2.28 6.56 6.56
N ALA A 152 -2.15 7.85 6.24
CA ALA A 152 -2.67 8.42 5.00
C ALA A 152 -2.06 7.73 3.77
N GLY A 153 -0.75 7.45 3.81
CA GLY A 153 -0.06 6.64 2.81
C GLY A 153 -0.63 5.23 2.69
N VAL A 154 -0.87 4.54 3.81
CA VAL A 154 -1.49 3.19 3.84
C VAL A 154 -2.89 3.19 3.21
N PHE A 155 -3.67 4.24 3.40
CA PHE A 155 -5.03 4.34 2.85
C PHE A 155 -5.10 5.02 1.48
N VAL A 156 -3.95 5.40 0.89
CA VAL A 156 -3.87 6.18 -0.36
C VAL A 156 -4.83 7.38 -0.32
N ALA A 157 -4.76 8.14 0.77
CA ALA A 157 -5.65 9.27 1.03
C ALA A 157 -4.85 10.54 1.37
N PRO A 158 -5.38 11.74 1.07
CA PRO A 158 -4.76 12.97 1.54
C PRO A 158 -4.64 13.00 3.06
N GLU A 159 -3.50 13.43 3.59
CA GLU A 159 -3.26 13.51 5.04
C GLU A 159 -4.33 14.30 5.80
N PRO A 160 -4.84 15.46 5.31
CA PRO A 160 -5.92 16.18 5.98
C PRO A 160 -7.22 15.37 6.10
N LEU A 161 -7.52 14.52 5.11
CA LEU A 161 -8.69 13.66 5.14
C LEU A 161 -8.51 12.52 6.16
N MET A 162 -7.28 11.99 6.26
CA MET A 162 -6.94 10.99 7.28
C MET A 162 -7.01 11.58 8.69
N ALA A 163 -6.51 12.80 8.89
CA ALA A 163 -6.64 13.52 10.16
C ALA A 163 -8.11 13.63 10.57
N GLN A 164 -8.99 14.10 9.67
CA GLN A 164 -10.43 14.17 9.94
C GLN A 164 -11.05 12.80 10.24
N ARG A 165 -10.60 11.74 9.56
CA ARG A 165 -11.07 10.37 9.81
C ARG A 165 -10.68 9.90 11.21
N LEU A 166 -9.43 10.13 11.64
CA LEU A 166 -8.97 9.78 12.98
C LEU A 166 -9.75 10.54 14.04
N GLU A 167 -9.97 11.84 13.87
CA GLU A 167 -10.77 12.64 14.81
C GLU A 167 -12.22 12.13 14.92
N ARG A 168 -12.85 11.79 13.80
CA ARG A 168 -14.20 11.18 13.80
C ARG A 168 -14.20 9.80 14.46
N ALA A 169 -13.13 9.02 14.32
CA ALA A 169 -13.00 7.70 14.94
C ALA A 169 -12.79 7.78 16.46
N LYS A 170 -12.06 8.80 16.94
CA LYS A 170 -11.85 9.06 18.36
C LYS A 170 -13.07 9.66 19.06
N ALA A 171 -13.88 10.46 18.36
CA ALA A 171 -14.99 11.20 18.96
C ALA A 171 -15.96 10.35 19.82
N PRO A 172 -16.38 9.13 19.43
CA PRO A 172 -17.21 8.27 20.26
C PRO A 172 -16.53 7.77 21.54
N ILE A 173 -15.20 7.72 21.57
CA ILE A 173 -14.44 7.34 22.77
C ILE A 173 -14.39 8.56 23.71
N LEU A 174 -14.01 9.72 23.16
CA LEU A 174 -13.87 10.97 23.91
C LEU A 174 -15.20 11.46 24.53
N ASN A 175 -16.33 11.22 23.86
CA ASN A 175 -17.65 11.58 24.38
C ASN A 175 -18.29 10.50 25.27
N GLY A 176 -17.59 9.38 25.52
CA GLY A 176 -18.05 8.29 26.38
C GLY A 176 -19.07 7.33 25.75
N ALA A 177 -19.41 7.45 24.47
CA ALA A 177 -20.27 6.49 23.77
C ALA A 177 -19.62 5.10 23.62
N ILE A 178 -18.29 5.04 23.56
CA ILE A 178 -17.49 3.83 23.64
C ILE A 178 -16.67 3.89 24.92
N ALA A 179 -17.02 3.06 25.90
CA ALA A 179 -16.27 2.97 27.15
C ALA A 179 -14.83 2.49 26.91
N PHE A 180 -13.87 3.17 27.52
CA PHE A 180 -12.48 2.73 27.61
C PHE A 180 -12.34 1.72 28.76
N ALA A 181 -12.71 0.48 28.48
CA ALA A 181 -12.64 -0.61 29.46
C ALA A 181 -12.44 -1.94 28.74
N GLU A 182 -11.90 -2.91 29.47
CA GLU A 182 -11.90 -4.29 28.99
C GLU A 182 -13.35 -4.76 28.79
N PRO A 183 -13.71 -5.31 27.62
CA PRO A 183 -15.05 -5.80 27.40
C PRO A 183 -15.33 -7.03 28.28
N GLU A 184 -16.58 -7.12 28.76
CA GLU A 184 -17.09 -8.33 29.40
C GLU A 184 -16.86 -9.56 28.50
N GLN A 185 -16.72 -10.74 29.10
CA GLN A 185 -16.34 -11.98 28.40
C GLN A 185 -17.15 -12.27 27.12
N ARG A 186 -18.46 -11.95 27.11
CA ARG A 186 -19.34 -12.16 25.95
C ARG A 186 -19.08 -11.17 24.81
N ASP A 187 -18.78 -9.91 25.15
CA ASP A 187 -18.45 -8.87 24.16
C ASP A 187 -17.02 -9.02 23.64
N ARG A 188 -16.12 -9.57 24.47
CA ARG A 188 -14.76 -9.93 24.08
C ARG A 188 -14.75 -10.89 22.89
N GLN A 189 -15.57 -11.94 22.93
CA GLN A 189 -15.64 -12.90 21.81
C GLN A 189 -16.12 -12.24 20.51
N ARG A 190 -17.13 -11.36 20.57
CA ARG A 190 -17.66 -10.66 19.39
C ARG A 190 -16.66 -9.66 18.81
N ARG A 191 -15.90 -8.97 19.66
CA ARG A 191 -14.91 -7.97 19.25
C ARG A 191 -13.58 -8.60 18.81
N LEU A 192 -13.25 -9.79 19.30
CA LEU A 192 -12.03 -10.49 18.93
C LEU A 192 -11.97 -10.76 17.41
N ASP A 193 -13.09 -11.11 16.78
CA ASP A 193 -13.15 -11.30 15.32
C ASP A 193 -12.73 -10.03 14.56
N ALA A 194 -13.19 -8.86 15.01
CA ALA A 194 -12.81 -7.57 14.44
C ALA A 194 -11.32 -7.25 14.67
N VAL A 195 -10.82 -7.50 15.89
CA VAL A 195 -9.39 -7.34 16.21
C VAL A 195 -8.52 -8.19 15.28
N LEU A 196 -8.85 -9.48 15.12
CA LEU A 196 -8.10 -10.39 14.26
C LEU A 196 -8.18 -9.97 12.78
N ALA A 197 -9.35 -9.53 12.31
CA ALA A 197 -9.52 -9.05 10.94
C ALA A 197 -8.69 -7.78 10.67
N VAL A 198 -8.68 -6.81 11.59
CA VAL A 198 -7.85 -5.60 11.50
C VAL A 198 -6.38 -5.97 11.45
N LEU A 199 -5.90 -6.83 12.36
CA LEU A 199 -4.51 -7.27 12.40
C LEU A 199 -4.10 -7.99 11.10
N TYR A 200 -4.97 -8.86 10.58
CA TYR A 200 -4.70 -9.57 9.34
C TYR A 200 -4.66 -8.66 8.11
N LEU A 201 -5.55 -7.67 8.04
CA LEU A 201 -5.53 -6.69 6.96
C LEU A 201 -4.23 -5.88 6.97
N ILE A 202 -3.84 -5.37 8.14
CA ILE A 202 -2.59 -4.61 8.31
C ILE A 202 -1.39 -5.46 7.86
N PHE A 203 -1.39 -6.74 8.22
CA PHE A 203 -0.35 -7.67 7.78
C PHE A 203 -0.32 -7.82 6.26
N ASN A 204 -1.46 -8.06 5.61
CA ASN A 204 -1.54 -8.27 4.17
C ASN A 204 -1.10 -7.03 3.39
N GLU A 205 -1.50 -5.83 3.83
CA GLU A 205 -1.10 -4.57 3.21
C GLU A 205 0.43 -4.39 3.26
N GLY A 206 1.05 -4.65 4.42
CA GLY A 206 2.51 -4.62 4.56
C GLY A 206 3.23 -5.70 3.75
N TYR A 207 2.61 -6.88 3.61
CA TYR A 207 3.24 -8.03 2.97
C TYR A 207 3.18 -7.99 1.44
N VAL A 208 2.07 -7.52 0.84
CA VAL A 208 1.92 -7.45 -0.62
C VAL A 208 2.76 -6.30 -1.20
N GLY A 209 2.83 -5.17 -0.50
CA GLY A 209 3.70 -4.05 -0.86
C GLY A 209 3.04 -3.08 -1.84
N SER A 210 2.30 -2.10 -1.31
CA SER A 210 2.27 -0.79 -1.93
C SER A 210 3.68 -0.19 -1.81
N GLN A 211 4.26 0.28 -2.91
CA GLN A 211 5.52 1.03 -2.92
C GLN A 211 5.32 2.41 -2.27
N SER A 212 4.93 2.45 -1.00
CA SER A 212 5.18 3.62 -0.18
C SER A 212 6.70 3.73 -0.02
N THR A 213 7.30 4.61 -0.81
CA THR A 213 8.69 5.05 -0.72
C THR A 213 9.01 5.78 0.58
N SER A 214 8.15 5.70 1.60
CA SER A 214 8.45 6.18 2.94
C SER A 214 7.61 5.44 3.98
N LEU A 215 8.08 4.27 4.41
CA LEU A 215 7.91 3.87 5.80
C LEU A 215 9.31 3.62 6.35
N THR A 216 9.74 4.57 7.18
CA THR A 216 10.98 4.54 7.95
C THR A 216 11.13 3.20 8.68
N ASP A 217 12.07 2.39 8.22
CA ASP A 217 12.75 1.30 8.93
C ASP A 217 11.90 0.15 9.55
N ASP A 218 10.59 0.08 9.31
CA ASP A 218 9.73 -1.02 9.77
C ASP A 218 8.60 -1.37 8.80
N ASP A 219 8.69 -2.59 8.25
CA ASP A 219 7.61 -3.22 7.50
C ASP A 219 6.33 -3.35 8.34
N LEU A 220 5.20 -2.88 7.79
CA LEU A 220 3.87 -2.92 8.41
C LEU A 220 3.46 -4.36 8.78
N SER A 221 3.92 -5.36 8.04
CA SER A 221 3.68 -6.78 8.37
C SER A 221 4.37 -7.21 9.68
N THR A 222 5.59 -6.71 9.94
CA THR A 222 6.31 -6.93 11.20
C THR A 222 5.57 -6.28 12.38
N LYS A 223 5.02 -5.08 12.18
CA LYS A 223 4.20 -4.40 13.19
C LYS A 223 2.92 -5.20 13.50
N ALA A 224 2.25 -5.74 12.49
CA ALA A 224 1.09 -6.61 12.68
C ALA A 224 1.43 -7.85 13.52
N ILE A 225 2.53 -8.55 13.22
CA ILE A 225 2.99 -9.71 14.00
C ILE A 225 3.26 -9.32 15.46
N ALA A 226 3.92 -8.18 15.70
CA ALA A 226 4.18 -7.71 17.05
C ALA A 226 2.88 -7.43 17.83
N MET A 227 1.89 -6.80 17.18
CA MET A 227 0.57 -6.57 17.77
C MET A 227 -0.17 -7.89 18.04
N THR A 228 -0.12 -8.86 17.12
CA THR A 228 -0.77 -10.18 17.34
C THR A 228 -0.10 -10.95 18.47
N ARG A 229 1.23 -10.88 18.62
CA ARG A 229 1.94 -11.44 19.79
C ARG A 229 1.50 -10.79 21.09
N MET A 230 1.29 -9.48 21.09
CA MET A 230 0.75 -8.76 22.24
C MET A 230 -0.66 -9.26 22.58
N VAL A 231 -1.54 -9.43 21.60
CA VAL A 231 -2.89 -10.00 21.85
C VAL A 231 -2.79 -11.42 22.41
N LEU A 232 -1.85 -12.25 21.94
CA LEU A 232 -1.64 -13.61 22.46
C LEU A 232 -1.12 -13.61 23.91
N GLU A 233 -0.24 -12.67 24.26
CA GLU A 233 0.23 -12.48 25.65
C GLU A 233 -0.94 -12.15 26.59
N LEU A 234 -1.85 -11.30 26.13
CA LEU A 234 -3.03 -10.85 26.88
C LEU A 234 -4.13 -11.91 26.93
N LEU A 235 -4.27 -12.71 25.87
CA LEU A 235 -5.30 -13.74 25.70
C LEU A 235 -4.66 -15.11 25.40
N PRO A 236 -3.91 -15.69 26.36
CA PRO A 236 -3.12 -16.90 26.12
C PRO A 236 -3.97 -18.15 25.93
N HIS A 237 -5.29 -18.10 26.08
CA HIS A 237 -6.18 -19.24 25.88
C HIS A 237 -6.97 -19.15 24.57
N GLU A 238 -6.83 -18.06 23.80
CA GLU A 238 -7.58 -17.87 22.56
C GLU A 238 -6.84 -18.49 21.37
N ASP A 239 -7.36 -19.61 20.87
CA ASP A 239 -6.74 -20.38 19.80
C ASP A 239 -6.80 -19.69 18.44
N ASP A 240 -7.75 -18.77 18.22
CA ASP A 240 -7.84 -17.99 16.99
C ASP A 240 -6.67 -17.01 16.85
N VAL A 241 -6.23 -16.45 17.97
CA VAL A 241 -5.06 -15.56 18.02
C VAL A 241 -3.81 -16.36 17.65
N ARG A 242 -3.69 -17.59 18.16
CA ARG A 242 -2.61 -18.52 17.77
C ARG A 242 -2.68 -18.89 16.29
N GLY A 243 -3.87 -19.17 15.77
CA GLY A 243 -4.10 -19.49 14.37
C GLY A 243 -3.66 -18.35 13.46
N LEU A 244 -4.06 -17.11 13.77
CA LEU A 244 -3.66 -15.91 13.03
C LEU A 244 -2.15 -15.66 13.11
N LEU A 245 -1.56 -15.74 14.30
CA LEU A 245 -0.12 -15.54 14.45
C LEU A 245 0.67 -16.60 13.68
N ALA A 246 0.24 -17.87 13.72
CA ALA A 246 0.87 -18.94 12.95
C ALA A 246 0.78 -18.67 11.45
N LEU A 247 -0.39 -18.25 10.95
CA LEU A 247 -0.59 -17.86 9.55
C LEU A 247 0.38 -16.77 9.12
N MET A 248 0.42 -15.65 9.86
CA MET A 248 1.30 -14.52 9.57
C MET A 248 2.78 -14.92 9.58
N LEU A 249 3.20 -15.73 10.56
CA LEU A 249 4.59 -16.17 10.66
C LEU A 249 4.99 -17.11 9.50
N PHE A 250 4.11 -18.02 9.07
CA PHE A 250 4.39 -18.85 7.89
C PHE A 250 4.52 -18.00 6.62
N ILE A 251 3.66 -16.98 6.47
CA ILE A 251 3.72 -16.07 5.34
C ILE A 251 5.02 -15.26 5.39
N GLN A 252 5.31 -14.62 6.52
CA GLN A 252 6.49 -13.77 6.72
C GLN A 252 7.81 -14.53 6.58
N ALA A 253 7.85 -15.80 7.00
CA ALA A 253 9.04 -16.63 6.87
C ALA A 253 9.55 -16.73 5.42
N ARG A 254 8.69 -16.52 4.42
CA ARG A 254 9.06 -16.63 2.99
C ARG A 254 9.46 -15.30 2.36
N ARG A 255 9.39 -14.19 3.09
CA ARG A 255 9.52 -12.83 2.52
C ARG A 255 10.81 -12.66 1.71
N ALA A 256 11.93 -13.17 2.21
CA ALA A 256 13.23 -13.10 1.53
C ALA A 256 13.31 -13.90 0.22
N ALA A 257 12.39 -14.84 -0.03
CA ALA A 257 12.37 -15.68 -1.22
C ALA A 257 11.41 -15.19 -2.32
N ARG A 258 10.61 -14.15 -2.05
CA ARG A 258 9.54 -13.68 -2.95
C ARG A 258 10.01 -12.81 -4.11
N VAL A 259 11.13 -12.11 -3.93
CA VAL A 259 11.64 -11.14 -4.89
C VAL A 259 13.10 -11.44 -5.12
N ARG A 260 13.50 -11.54 -6.39
CA ARG A 260 14.91 -11.69 -6.78
C ARG A 260 15.69 -10.40 -6.56
N PRO A 261 17.03 -10.45 -6.54
CA PRO A 261 17.85 -9.23 -6.44
C PRO A 261 17.60 -8.20 -7.53
N ASP A 262 17.07 -8.60 -8.68
CA ASP A 262 16.69 -7.74 -9.81
C ASP A 262 15.29 -7.11 -9.67
N GLY A 263 14.54 -7.46 -8.60
CA GLY A 263 13.19 -6.95 -8.35
C GLY A 263 12.06 -7.83 -8.92
N GLU A 264 12.36 -8.94 -9.60
CA GLU A 264 11.31 -9.82 -10.14
C GLU A 264 10.61 -10.65 -9.05
N LEU A 265 9.30 -10.83 -9.18
CA LEU A 265 8.52 -11.75 -8.35
C LEU A 265 8.85 -13.22 -8.66
N VAL A 266 8.90 -14.03 -7.60
CA VAL A 266 9.16 -15.48 -7.68
C VAL A 266 7.92 -16.25 -7.25
N ALA A 267 7.36 -17.05 -8.16
CA ALA A 267 6.23 -17.92 -7.89
C ALA A 267 6.58 -18.95 -6.81
N LEU A 268 5.60 -19.32 -5.98
CA LEU A 268 5.81 -20.17 -4.79
C LEU A 268 6.57 -21.49 -5.09
N PRO A 269 6.31 -22.23 -6.18
CA PRO A 269 7.06 -23.44 -6.50
C PRO A 269 8.55 -23.22 -6.75
N GLU A 270 8.90 -22.05 -7.31
CA GLU A 270 10.25 -21.65 -7.74
C GLU A 270 11.08 -21.01 -6.62
N GLN A 271 10.47 -20.70 -5.49
CA GLN A 271 11.16 -20.06 -4.37
C GLN A 271 12.27 -20.94 -3.80
N ASP A 272 13.43 -20.33 -3.55
CA ASP A 272 14.51 -20.98 -2.83
C ASP A 272 14.13 -21.14 -1.34
N ARG A 273 13.72 -22.35 -0.98
CA ARG A 273 13.30 -22.72 0.37
C ARG A 273 14.41 -22.58 1.42
N ARG A 274 15.67 -22.47 1.01
CA ARG A 274 16.80 -22.18 1.92
C ARG A 274 16.75 -20.75 2.48
N LEU A 275 16.07 -19.85 1.78
CA LEU A 275 15.85 -18.47 2.23
C LEU A 275 14.66 -18.33 3.19
N TRP A 276 13.91 -19.41 3.45
CA TRP A 276 12.78 -19.36 4.37
C TRP A 276 13.26 -19.34 5.82
N ASP A 277 12.71 -18.43 6.63
CA ASP A 277 13.08 -18.29 8.04
C ASP A 277 12.64 -19.52 8.84
N ARG A 278 13.63 -20.34 9.23
CA ARG A 278 13.41 -21.57 9.98
C ARG A 278 12.92 -21.32 11.41
N VAL A 279 13.28 -20.19 12.03
CA VAL A 279 12.86 -19.83 13.38
C VAL A 279 11.39 -19.45 13.38
N MET A 280 10.97 -18.55 12.49
CA MET A 280 9.55 -18.18 12.32
C MET A 280 8.71 -19.39 11.94
N THR A 281 9.20 -20.25 11.04
CA THR A 281 8.50 -21.48 10.67
C THR A 281 8.32 -22.43 11.87
N ALA A 282 9.35 -22.59 12.71
CA ALA A 282 9.27 -23.44 13.89
C ALA A 282 8.28 -22.89 14.94
N GLU A 283 8.28 -21.58 15.16
CA GLU A 283 7.32 -20.87 16.01
C GLU A 283 5.88 -21.06 15.49
N ALA A 284 5.65 -20.82 14.19
CA ALA A 284 4.35 -20.99 13.55
C ALA A 284 3.82 -22.42 13.70
N ARG A 285 4.66 -23.44 13.49
CA ARG A 285 4.29 -24.85 13.70
C ARG A 285 3.96 -25.16 15.16
N PHE A 286 4.63 -24.52 16.12
CA PHE A 286 4.33 -24.69 17.54
C PHE A 286 2.95 -24.10 17.88
N LEU A 287 2.70 -22.86 17.46
CA LEU A 287 1.42 -22.17 17.67
C LEU A 287 0.26 -22.91 17.01
N LEU A 288 0.43 -23.36 15.77
CA LEU A 288 -0.61 -24.10 15.04
C LEU A 288 -0.96 -25.44 15.73
N ARG A 289 0.04 -26.16 16.25
CA ARG A 289 -0.20 -27.39 17.04
C ARG A 289 -1.00 -27.13 18.30
N GLN A 290 -0.83 -25.97 18.93
CA GLN A 290 -1.63 -25.57 20.09
C GLN A 290 -3.05 -25.18 19.68
N ALA A 291 -3.21 -24.35 18.64
CA ALA A 291 -4.51 -23.90 18.15
C ALA A 291 -5.43 -25.07 17.75
N ARG A 292 -4.85 -26.13 17.19
CA ARG A 292 -5.57 -27.36 16.80
C ARG A 292 -6.09 -28.20 17.97
N ARG A 293 -5.80 -27.85 19.23
CA ARG A 293 -6.31 -28.57 20.41
C ARG A 293 -7.76 -28.24 20.68
N SER A 294 -8.24 -27.05 20.28
CA SER A 294 -9.65 -26.71 20.35
C SER A 294 -10.47 -27.46 19.30
N ARG A 295 -11.72 -27.75 19.66
CA ARG A 295 -12.71 -28.31 18.73
C ARG A 295 -13.27 -27.27 17.75
N ARG A 296 -13.12 -25.97 18.06
CA ARG A 296 -13.57 -24.88 17.20
C ARG A 296 -12.45 -24.53 16.22
N ARG A 297 -12.60 -24.90 14.95
CA ARG A 297 -11.71 -24.44 13.88
C ARG A 297 -12.19 -23.10 13.34
N THR A 298 -11.24 -22.23 13.06
CA THR A 298 -11.47 -20.86 12.58
C THR A 298 -10.69 -20.62 11.30
N ARG A 299 -11.13 -19.63 10.50
CA ARG A 299 -10.53 -19.34 9.19
C ARG A 299 -9.01 -19.27 9.25
N TYR A 300 -8.45 -18.57 10.24
CA TYR A 300 -7.01 -18.38 10.38
C TYR A 300 -6.28 -19.68 10.71
N THR A 301 -6.90 -20.56 11.50
CA THR A 301 -6.32 -21.86 11.83
C THR A 301 -6.27 -22.78 10.62
N VAL A 302 -7.26 -22.69 9.71
CA VAL A 302 -7.31 -23.49 8.48
C VAL A 302 -6.38 -22.90 7.41
N GLU A 303 -6.39 -21.58 7.22
CA GLU A 303 -5.42 -20.86 6.37
C GLU A 303 -3.96 -21.17 6.81
N ALA A 304 -3.69 -21.20 8.12
CA ALA A 304 -2.39 -21.59 8.66
C ALA A 304 -2.04 -23.07 8.37
N GLN A 305 -3.02 -23.97 8.29
CA GLN A 305 -2.78 -25.37 7.92
C GLN A 305 -2.34 -25.49 6.46
N ILE A 306 -2.97 -24.73 5.56
CA ILE A 306 -2.54 -24.65 4.15
C ILE A 306 -1.09 -24.17 4.08
N GLN A 307 -0.73 -23.11 4.79
CA GLN A 307 0.65 -22.63 4.82
C GLN A 307 1.62 -23.63 5.46
N ALA A 308 1.18 -24.41 6.44
CA ALA A 308 1.99 -25.44 7.07
C ALA A 308 2.32 -26.60 6.12
N GLU A 309 1.39 -26.98 5.22
CA GLU A 309 1.65 -28.00 4.19
C GLU A 309 2.72 -27.51 3.19
N TYR A 310 2.70 -26.23 2.80
CA TYR A 310 3.80 -25.65 2.02
C TYR A 310 5.12 -25.64 2.81
N ALA A 311 5.10 -25.19 4.07
CA ALA A 311 6.26 -25.17 4.94
C ALA A 311 6.85 -26.55 5.21
N ALA A 312 6.06 -27.62 5.14
CA ALA A 312 6.56 -28.99 5.30
C ALA A 312 7.58 -29.39 4.20
N THR A 313 7.61 -28.67 3.08
CA THR A 313 8.52 -28.94 1.95
C THR A 313 9.91 -28.31 2.08
N ILE A 314 10.20 -27.58 3.17
CA ILE A 314 11.48 -26.85 3.38
C ILE A 314 12.71 -27.77 3.26
N ASP A 315 12.61 -29.02 3.71
CA ASP A 315 13.73 -29.98 3.69
C ASP A 315 13.72 -30.89 2.44
N GLY A 316 12.97 -30.49 1.40
CA GLY A 316 12.76 -31.27 0.18
C GLY A 316 11.47 -32.09 0.25
N GLY A 317 10.64 -31.99 -0.79
CA GLY A 317 9.34 -32.67 -0.90
C GLY A 317 8.33 -31.86 -1.69
N THR A 318 7.18 -32.46 -1.99
CA THR A 318 6.04 -31.80 -2.62
C THR A 318 4.95 -31.48 -1.59
N PRO A 319 4.17 -30.40 -1.77
CA PRO A 319 3.01 -30.15 -0.94
C PRO A 319 2.02 -31.33 -0.99
N GLN A 320 1.34 -31.60 0.12
CA GLN A 320 0.30 -32.63 0.17
C GLN A 320 -1.01 -32.05 -0.36
N TRP A 321 -1.18 -32.06 -1.69
CA TRP A 321 -2.27 -31.37 -2.37
C TRP A 321 -3.67 -31.84 -1.95
N ASP A 322 -3.88 -33.14 -1.70
CA ASP A 322 -5.15 -33.66 -1.18
C ASP A 322 -5.55 -33.00 0.15
N ARG A 323 -4.57 -32.74 1.01
CA ARG A 323 -4.81 -32.08 2.31
C ARG A 323 -5.08 -30.59 2.12
N ILE A 324 -4.32 -29.94 1.24
CA ILE A 324 -4.53 -28.52 0.91
C ILE A 324 -5.94 -28.31 0.37
N LEU A 325 -6.40 -29.15 -0.56
CA LEU A 325 -7.74 -29.09 -1.12
C LEU A 325 -8.81 -29.32 -0.03
N ALA A 326 -8.63 -30.33 0.83
CA ALA A 326 -9.54 -30.56 1.97
C ALA A 326 -9.60 -29.39 2.96
N HIS A 327 -8.50 -28.63 3.11
CA HIS A 327 -8.50 -27.40 3.91
C HIS A 327 -9.26 -26.25 3.22
N TYR A 328 -9.20 -26.14 1.89
CA TYR A 328 -10.04 -25.20 1.15
C TYR A 328 -11.52 -25.58 1.23
N ASP A 329 -11.88 -26.86 1.21
CA ASP A 329 -13.26 -27.31 1.45
C ASP A 329 -13.78 -26.89 2.82
N GLU A 330 -12.93 -26.96 3.86
CA GLU A 330 -13.27 -26.44 5.18
C GLU A 330 -13.41 -24.91 5.18
N LEU A 331 -12.52 -24.18 4.48
CA LEU A 331 -12.63 -22.72 4.36
C LEU A 331 -13.87 -22.26 3.59
N ARG A 332 -14.33 -23.01 2.61
CA ARG A 332 -15.56 -22.72 1.86
C ARG A 332 -16.79 -22.63 2.78
N ILE A 333 -16.79 -23.42 3.86
CA ILE A 333 -17.84 -23.38 4.88
C ILE A 333 -17.63 -22.22 5.86
N LEU A 334 -16.38 -21.97 6.27
CA LEU A 334 -16.06 -21.00 7.33
C LEU A 334 -16.00 -19.54 6.85
N ALA A 335 -15.51 -19.28 5.64
CA ALA A 335 -15.22 -17.96 5.10
C ALA A 335 -15.24 -17.97 3.56
N PRO A 336 -16.41 -18.17 2.92
CA PRO A 336 -16.51 -18.19 1.46
C PRO A 336 -16.15 -16.83 0.86
N SER A 337 -15.33 -16.84 -0.19
CA SER A 337 -14.99 -15.64 -0.97
C SER A 337 -14.46 -16.01 -2.36
N PRO A 338 -14.57 -15.12 -3.38
CA PRO A 338 -14.01 -15.37 -4.70
C PRO A 338 -12.51 -15.67 -4.70
N ALA A 339 -11.73 -14.95 -3.86
CA ALA A 339 -10.30 -15.19 -3.72
C ALA A 339 -9.99 -16.57 -3.12
N MET A 340 -10.81 -17.05 -2.19
CA MET A 340 -10.69 -18.40 -1.65
C MET A 340 -11.00 -19.45 -2.72
N GLU A 341 -12.07 -19.29 -3.51
CA GLU A 341 -12.42 -20.24 -4.57
C GLU A 341 -11.31 -20.33 -5.62
N LEU A 342 -10.74 -19.18 -6.00
CA LEU A 342 -9.62 -19.11 -6.92
C LEU A 342 -8.38 -19.86 -6.37
N ASN A 343 -8.04 -19.64 -5.11
CA ASN A 343 -6.94 -20.34 -4.45
C ASN A 343 -7.22 -21.86 -4.32
N SER A 344 -8.48 -22.25 -4.13
CA SER A 344 -8.91 -23.66 -4.12
C SER A 344 -8.75 -24.30 -5.50
N ALA A 345 -9.01 -23.58 -6.59
CA ALA A 345 -8.86 -24.09 -7.94
C ALA A 345 -7.39 -24.42 -8.27
N VAL A 346 -6.43 -23.64 -7.75
CA VAL A 346 -5.00 -23.97 -7.85
C VAL A 346 -4.70 -25.33 -7.19
N ALA A 347 -5.26 -25.60 -6.02
CA ALA A 347 -5.09 -26.91 -5.37
C ALA A 347 -5.81 -28.03 -6.13
N LEU A 348 -6.98 -27.75 -6.70
CA LEU A 348 -7.74 -28.69 -7.54
C LEU A 348 -6.94 -29.09 -8.78
N ALA A 349 -6.21 -28.16 -9.40
CA ALA A 349 -5.38 -28.41 -10.57
C ALA A 349 -4.29 -29.46 -10.33
N GLU A 350 -3.85 -29.58 -9.08
CA GLU A 350 -2.80 -30.51 -8.66
C GLU A 350 -3.35 -31.88 -8.26
N VAL A 351 -4.64 -31.96 -7.91
CA VAL A 351 -5.32 -33.20 -7.49
C VAL A 351 -6.07 -33.84 -8.65
N ASP A 352 -6.98 -33.09 -9.28
CA ASP A 352 -7.90 -33.57 -10.31
C ASP A 352 -7.51 -33.12 -11.73
N GLY A 353 -6.49 -32.27 -11.85
CA GLY A 353 -5.92 -31.83 -13.12
C GLY A 353 -6.38 -30.44 -13.58
N PRO A 354 -5.66 -29.85 -14.55
CA PRO A 354 -5.87 -28.47 -14.96
C PRO A 354 -7.24 -28.21 -15.63
N GLU A 355 -7.85 -29.21 -16.28
CA GLU A 355 -9.18 -29.09 -16.87
C GLU A 355 -10.27 -28.85 -15.81
N ALA A 356 -10.28 -29.64 -14.74
CA ALA A 356 -11.24 -29.51 -13.64
C ALA A 356 -11.06 -28.16 -12.91
N ALA A 357 -9.80 -27.72 -12.75
CA ALA A 357 -9.50 -26.42 -12.19
C ALA A 357 -9.98 -25.27 -13.07
N LEU A 358 -9.82 -25.37 -14.40
CA LEU A 358 -10.25 -24.32 -15.32
C LEU A 358 -11.78 -24.12 -15.26
N GLU A 359 -12.55 -25.20 -15.21
CA GLU A 359 -14.01 -25.14 -15.01
C GLU A 359 -14.37 -24.43 -13.69
N ALA A 360 -13.64 -24.73 -12.61
CA ALA A 360 -13.84 -24.07 -11.32
C ALA A 360 -13.48 -22.58 -11.37
N VAL A 361 -12.40 -22.19 -12.06
CA VAL A 361 -11.99 -20.78 -12.23
C VAL A 361 -13.03 -20.00 -13.05
N ASP A 362 -13.59 -20.59 -14.11
CA ASP A 362 -14.60 -19.95 -14.95
C ASP A 362 -15.92 -19.68 -14.21
N ALA A 363 -16.19 -20.40 -13.12
CA ALA A 363 -17.32 -20.13 -12.23
C ALA A 363 -17.08 -18.96 -11.25
N VAL A 364 -15.83 -18.52 -11.08
CA VAL A 364 -15.45 -17.39 -10.21
C VAL A 364 -15.51 -16.07 -11.00
N PRO A 365 -16.09 -14.99 -10.45
CA PRO A 365 -16.09 -13.69 -11.13
C PRO A 365 -14.67 -13.17 -11.43
N ALA A 366 -14.41 -12.78 -12.68
CA ALA A 366 -13.14 -12.25 -13.15
C ALA A 366 -12.90 -10.78 -12.71
N GLN A 367 -12.73 -10.56 -11.41
CA GLN A 367 -12.64 -9.22 -10.80
C GLN A 367 -11.24 -8.81 -10.33
N SER A 368 -10.24 -9.69 -10.50
CA SER A 368 -8.88 -9.45 -9.99
C SER A 368 -7.85 -9.99 -10.99
N HIS A 369 -6.71 -9.31 -11.13
CA HIS A 369 -5.55 -9.80 -11.90
C HIS A 369 -5.11 -11.22 -11.51
N LEU A 370 -5.32 -11.65 -10.26
CA LEU A 370 -5.03 -13.01 -9.83
C LEU A 370 -5.89 -14.06 -10.54
N TRP A 371 -7.15 -13.71 -10.87
CA TRP A 371 -8.02 -14.60 -11.63
C TRP A 371 -7.42 -14.88 -13.00
N PHE A 372 -6.94 -13.84 -13.68
CA PHE A 372 -6.27 -13.93 -14.97
C PHE A 372 -4.98 -14.75 -14.85
N ALA A 373 -4.15 -14.46 -13.84
CA ALA A 373 -2.91 -15.21 -13.62
C ALA A 373 -3.13 -16.72 -13.46
N VAL A 374 -4.12 -17.13 -12.66
CA VAL A 374 -4.44 -18.55 -12.46
C VAL A 374 -5.04 -19.16 -13.72
N LYS A 375 -5.99 -18.48 -14.37
CA LYS A 375 -6.59 -18.99 -15.62
C LYS A 375 -5.54 -19.21 -16.69
N THR A 376 -4.61 -18.27 -16.83
CA THR A 376 -3.56 -18.38 -17.83
C THR A 376 -2.61 -19.54 -17.54
N ASP A 377 -2.16 -19.70 -16.30
CA ASP A 377 -1.33 -20.85 -15.90
C ASP A 377 -2.00 -22.20 -16.23
N LEU A 378 -3.33 -22.30 -16.02
CA LEU A 378 -4.09 -23.49 -16.39
C LEU A 378 -4.17 -23.70 -17.90
N LEU A 379 -4.38 -22.64 -18.69
CA LEU A 379 -4.39 -22.72 -20.15
C LEU A 379 -3.03 -23.13 -20.73
N GLU A 380 -1.94 -22.60 -20.17
CA GLU A 380 -0.56 -23.00 -20.50
C GLU A 380 -0.35 -24.50 -20.24
N ARG A 381 -0.75 -24.99 -19.05
CA ARG A 381 -0.67 -26.42 -18.69
C ARG A 381 -1.50 -27.34 -19.59
N LEU A 382 -2.56 -26.81 -20.20
CA LEU A 382 -3.41 -27.52 -21.16
C LEU A 382 -2.88 -27.46 -22.61
N GLY A 383 -1.77 -26.77 -22.85
CA GLY A 383 -1.23 -26.58 -24.19
C GLY A 383 -2.07 -25.63 -25.05
N ARG A 384 -2.70 -24.62 -24.44
CA ARG A 384 -3.51 -23.58 -25.12
C ARG A 384 -2.85 -22.19 -25.04
N PRO A 385 -1.63 -22.02 -25.58
CA PRO A 385 -0.82 -20.80 -25.41
C PRO A 385 -1.45 -19.55 -26.04
N ASP A 386 -2.18 -19.69 -27.14
CA ASP A 386 -2.83 -18.55 -27.80
C ASP A 386 -3.91 -17.93 -26.92
N GLU A 387 -4.74 -18.77 -26.29
CA GLU A 387 -5.76 -18.32 -25.33
C GLU A 387 -5.12 -17.78 -24.05
N ALA A 388 -4.02 -18.39 -23.61
CA ALA A 388 -3.23 -17.93 -22.46
C ALA A 388 -2.69 -16.50 -22.67
N ALA A 389 -2.14 -16.21 -23.86
CA ALA A 389 -1.56 -14.90 -24.17
C ALA A 389 -2.58 -13.76 -24.09
N ASP A 390 -3.81 -13.99 -24.58
CA ASP A 390 -4.89 -12.99 -24.50
C ASP A 390 -5.33 -12.75 -23.05
N VAL A 391 -5.46 -13.82 -22.24
CA VAL A 391 -5.83 -13.72 -20.82
C VAL A 391 -4.73 -13.02 -20.00
N TRP A 392 -3.44 -13.28 -20.29
CA TRP A 392 -2.33 -12.57 -19.65
C TRP A 392 -2.37 -11.06 -19.91
N ARG A 393 -2.66 -10.66 -21.16
CA ARG A 393 -2.70 -9.25 -21.56
C ARG A 393 -3.76 -8.47 -20.76
N THR A 394 -4.98 -9.00 -20.71
CA THR A 394 -6.06 -8.42 -19.90
C THR A 394 -5.73 -8.43 -18.40
N GLY A 395 -5.09 -9.50 -17.92
CA GLY A 395 -4.66 -9.57 -16.52
C GLY A 395 -3.63 -8.51 -16.14
N ALA A 396 -2.68 -8.22 -17.03
CA ALA A 396 -1.62 -7.24 -16.80
C ALA A 396 -2.17 -5.80 -16.71
N GLU A 397 -3.25 -5.49 -17.43
CA GLU A 397 -3.96 -4.21 -17.33
C GLU A 397 -4.63 -4.02 -15.96
N LEU A 398 -5.05 -5.11 -15.30
CA LEU A 398 -5.74 -5.10 -14.01
C LEU A 398 -4.82 -5.30 -12.79
N ALA A 399 -3.51 -5.42 -13.01
CA ALA A 399 -2.53 -5.63 -11.94
C ALA A 399 -2.40 -4.37 -11.08
N GLY A 400 -2.52 -4.52 -9.76
CA GLY A 400 -2.57 -3.39 -8.83
C GLY A 400 -1.21 -2.76 -8.52
N ASN A 401 -0.11 -3.42 -8.89
CA ASN A 401 1.25 -2.88 -8.72
C ASN A 401 2.15 -3.19 -9.92
N LEU A 402 3.17 -2.33 -10.12
CA LEU A 402 4.09 -2.39 -11.27
C LEU A 402 4.89 -3.70 -11.32
N THR A 403 5.14 -4.33 -10.18
CA THR A 403 5.92 -5.57 -10.11
C THR A 403 5.10 -6.77 -10.60
N GLU A 404 3.85 -6.86 -10.19
CA GLU A 404 2.88 -7.82 -10.72
C GLU A 404 2.65 -7.57 -12.20
N GLN A 405 2.39 -6.32 -12.61
CA GLN A 405 2.24 -5.97 -14.03
C GLN A 405 3.45 -6.39 -14.87
N ALA A 406 4.68 -6.08 -14.42
CA ALA A 406 5.91 -6.47 -15.12
C ALA A 406 6.08 -7.99 -15.19
N TYR A 407 5.70 -8.73 -14.13
CA TYR A 407 5.74 -10.18 -14.13
C TYR A 407 4.76 -10.77 -15.16
N MET A 408 3.52 -10.28 -15.20
CA MET A 408 2.47 -10.73 -16.13
C MET A 408 2.86 -10.43 -17.59
N THR A 409 3.35 -9.22 -17.88
CA THR A 409 3.83 -8.79 -19.21
C THR A 409 5.06 -9.57 -19.68
N THR A 410 6.01 -9.83 -18.77
CA THR A 410 7.22 -10.59 -19.11
C THR A 410 6.88 -12.03 -19.47
N ARG A 411 5.93 -12.64 -18.78
CA ARG A 411 5.48 -14.01 -19.05
C ARG A 411 4.69 -14.09 -20.36
N SER A 412 3.82 -13.12 -20.64
CA SER A 412 3.10 -13.06 -21.93
C SER A 412 4.04 -12.95 -23.14
N ALA A 413 5.17 -12.26 -23.01
CA ALA A 413 6.16 -12.10 -24.08
C ALA A 413 7.02 -13.36 -24.31
N ARG A 414 7.26 -14.17 -23.26
CA ARG A 414 8.04 -15.42 -23.37
C ARG A 414 7.30 -16.49 -24.18
N ASP A 415 5.98 -16.58 -24.04
CA ASP A 415 5.19 -17.59 -24.75
C ASP A 415 5.02 -17.25 -26.23
N ALA A 416 4.91 -15.95 -26.56
CA ALA A 416 4.91 -15.46 -27.93
C ALA A 416 6.25 -15.74 -28.66
N SER A 417 7.37 -15.80 -27.94
CA SER A 417 8.70 -16.09 -28.50
C SER A 417 8.92 -17.57 -28.86
N SER A 418 8.00 -18.48 -28.50
CA SER A 418 8.06 -19.90 -28.92
C SER A 418 7.49 -20.14 -30.33
N CYS A 419 6.93 -19.10 -30.93
CA CYS A 419 6.36 -19.08 -32.28
C CYS A 419 7.26 -18.23 -33.19
N GLU A 420 8.43 -18.73 -33.57
CA GLU A 420 9.22 -18.05 -34.61
C GLU A 420 8.70 -18.38 -36.02
N ASP A 421 8.70 -17.32 -36.83
CA ASP A 421 8.79 -17.28 -38.29
C ASP A 421 7.47 -17.36 -39.10
N ASP A 422 6.74 -16.25 -39.13
CA ASP A 422 6.10 -15.73 -40.36
C ASP A 422 5.48 -14.34 -40.09
N THR A 423 6.30 -13.28 -40.06
CA THR A 423 5.79 -11.91 -40.16
C THR A 423 6.40 -11.24 -41.40
N PRO A 424 5.60 -10.90 -42.44
CA PRO A 424 6.11 -10.14 -43.57
C PRO A 424 6.46 -8.71 -43.14
N PRO A 425 7.34 -8.02 -43.88
CA PRO A 425 7.84 -6.71 -43.46
C PRO A 425 6.71 -5.70 -43.40
N TYR A 426 6.74 -4.86 -42.36
CA TYR A 426 5.87 -3.70 -42.21
C TYR A 426 5.77 -2.94 -43.54
N GLY A 427 4.59 -3.01 -44.13
CA GLY A 427 4.18 -2.27 -45.31
C GLY A 427 3.05 -1.32 -44.93
N GLU A 428 3.20 -0.08 -45.38
CA GLU A 428 2.22 0.99 -45.35
C GLU A 428 0.81 0.49 -45.71
N ASP A 429 -0.10 0.41 -44.76
CA ASP A 429 -1.54 0.42 -45.04
C ASP A 429 -2.28 0.99 -43.82
N MET A 430 -3.18 1.93 -44.09
CA MET A 430 -4.09 2.56 -43.12
C MET A 430 -4.76 1.51 -42.22
N PRO A 431 -5.01 1.78 -40.93
CA PRO A 431 -5.57 0.78 -40.03
C PRO A 431 -6.91 0.29 -40.59
N ALA A 432 -7.02 -1.03 -40.71
CA ALA A 432 -8.23 -1.70 -41.15
C ALA A 432 -9.43 -1.21 -40.32
N THR A 433 -10.56 -0.97 -40.99
CA THR A 433 -11.81 -0.52 -40.37
C THR A 433 -12.13 -1.37 -39.13
N PRO A 434 -12.44 -0.76 -37.98
CA PRO A 434 -12.64 -1.50 -36.74
C PRO A 434 -13.81 -2.48 -36.90
N LYS A 435 -13.70 -3.66 -36.28
CA LYS A 435 -14.73 -4.71 -36.38
C LYS A 435 -16.00 -4.40 -35.58
N TYR A 436 -15.90 -3.47 -34.63
CA TYR A 436 -16.99 -2.97 -33.80
C TYR A 436 -16.71 -1.51 -33.41
N THR A 437 -17.72 -0.82 -32.91
CA THR A 437 -17.59 0.50 -32.27
C THR A 437 -18.68 0.64 -31.20
N VAL A 438 -18.74 1.78 -30.51
CA VAL A 438 -19.77 2.07 -29.51
C VAL A 438 -21.18 2.05 -30.11
N PRO A 439 -22.18 1.50 -29.41
CA PRO A 439 -23.56 1.53 -29.88
C PRO A 439 -24.03 2.97 -30.14
N GLY A 440 -24.49 3.24 -31.37
CA GLY A 440 -24.97 4.57 -31.78
C GLY A 440 -24.01 5.35 -32.67
N LEU A 441 -22.76 4.90 -32.83
CA LEU A 441 -21.85 5.41 -33.86
C LEU A 441 -21.75 4.45 -35.06
N SER A 442 -21.48 4.97 -36.25
CA SER A 442 -21.05 4.14 -37.38
C SER A 442 -19.58 3.71 -37.21
N LEU A 443 -19.18 2.61 -37.86
CA LEU A 443 -17.77 2.15 -37.80
C LEU A 443 -16.81 3.19 -38.38
N GLU A 444 -17.24 3.93 -39.40
CA GLU A 444 -16.48 5.00 -40.04
C GLU A 444 -16.29 6.19 -39.08
N ASP A 445 -17.38 6.65 -38.46
CA ASP A 445 -17.35 7.70 -37.44
C ASP A 445 -16.47 7.30 -36.25
N GLY A 446 -16.58 6.05 -35.79
CA GLY A 446 -15.81 5.54 -34.66
C GLY A 446 -14.31 5.50 -34.97
N GLN A 447 -13.96 5.05 -36.18
CA GLN A 447 -12.59 5.08 -36.67
C GLN A 447 -12.05 6.51 -36.79
N GLN A 448 -12.86 7.45 -37.27
CA GLN A 448 -12.48 8.85 -37.42
C GLN A 448 -12.21 9.50 -36.05
N VAL A 449 -13.10 9.30 -35.07
CA VAL A 449 -12.91 9.82 -33.70
C VAL A 449 -11.68 9.18 -33.06
N ALA A 450 -11.49 7.87 -33.21
CA ALA A 450 -10.32 7.18 -32.68
C ALA A 450 -9.00 7.70 -33.27
N ALA A 451 -8.96 8.01 -34.57
CA ALA A 451 -7.78 8.61 -35.20
C ALA A 451 -7.47 10.00 -34.63
N MET A 452 -8.49 10.85 -34.44
CA MET A 452 -8.31 12.17 -33.82
C MET A 452 -7.82 12.06 -32.37
N LEU A 453 -8.34 11.09 -31.61
CA LEU A 453 -7.91 10.83 -30.24
C LEU A 453 -6.49 10.25 -30.18
N GLN A 454 -6.07 9.45 -31.16
CA GLN A 454 -4.70 8.92 -31.20
C GLN A 454 -3.67 10.05 -31.26
N ASP A 455 -3.95 11.11 -32.02
CA ASP A 455 -3.11 12.30 -32.05
C ASP A 455 -3.08 13.01 -30.69
N ARG A 456 -4.22 13.05 -29.98
CA ARG A 456 -4.28 13.63 -28.62
C ARG A 456 -3.55 12.78 -27.59
N LEU A 457 -3.65 11.46 -27.70
CA LEU A 457 -2.93 10.50 -26.85
C LEU A 457 -1.42 10.68 -26.98
N ASN A 458 -0.90 10.88 -28.19
CA ASN A 458 0.51 11.17 -28.41
C ASN A 458 0.93 12.48 -27.72
N ALA A 459 0.09 13.51 -27.80
CA ALA A 459 0.35 14.81 -27.20
C ALA A 459 0.34 14.78 -25.67
N LEU A 460 -0.62 14.08 -25.06
CA LEU A 460 -0.72 13.92 -23.61
C LEU A 460 0.44 13.09 -23.04
N ASN A 461 0.86 12.03 -23.75
CA ASN A 461 2.03 11.25 -23.35
C ASN A 461 3.33 12.09 -23.39
N ASP A 462 3.55 12.82 -24.48
CA ASP A 462 4.71 13.71 -24.60
C ASP A 462 4.68 14.83 -23.55
N LEU A 463 3.49 15.36 -23.23
CA LEU A 463 3.31 16.37 -22.17
C LEU A 463 3.68 15.82 -20.79
N MET A 464 3.15 14.65 -20.39
CA MET A 464 3.49 14.02 -19.10
C MET A 464 5.01 13.86 -18.94
N LEU A 465 5.67 13.35 -19.99
CA LEU A 465 7.12 13.16 -19.99
C LEU A 465 7.86 14.51 -19.91
N THR A 466 7.39 15.50 -20.66
CA THR A 466 7.92 16.87 -20.65
C THR A 466 7.78 17.52 -19.27
N LEU A 467 6.64 17.39 -18.62
CA LEU A 467 6.41 17.92 -17.27
C LEU A 467 7.35 17.29 -16.25
N LYS A 468 7.56 15.97 -16.29
CA LYS A 468 8.56 15.32 -15.42
C LYS A 468 9.98 15.74 -15.73
N HIS A 469 10.32 15.90 -17.01
CA HIS A 469 11.60 16.46 -17.43
C HIS A 469 11.83 17.85 -16.83
N VAL A 470 10.83 18.74 -16.89
CA VAL A 470 10.92 20.07 -16.27
C VAL A 470 11.06 19.96 -14.74
N HIS A 471 10.24 19.15 -14.09
CA HIS A 471 10.26 18.95 -12.64
C HIS A 471 11.64 18.55 -12.10
N TRP A 472 12.40 17.74 -12.84
CA TRP A 472 13.77 17.37 -12.47
C TRP A 472 14.83 18.43 -12.78
N ASN A 473 14.60 19.25 -13.80
CA ASN A 473 15.63 20.11 -14.39
C ASN A 473 15.50 21.60 -14.05
N VAL A 474 14.44 22.01 -13.37
CA VAL A 474 14.31 23.38 -12.84
C VAL A 474 15.38 23.70 -11.79
N VAL A 475 15.94 24.91 -11.84
CA VAL A 475 16.81 25.48 -10.80
C VAL A 475 16.49 26.94 -10.49
N GLY A 476 17.01 27.44 -9.38
CA GLY A 476 16.92 28.85 -9.00
C GLY A 476 16.12 29.09 -7.72
N PRO A 477 15.89 30.36 -7.33
CA PRO A 477 15.29 30.72 -6.05
C PRO A 477 13.88 30.19 -5.82
N HIS A 478 13.13 29.93 -6.90
CA HIS A 478 11.77 29.41 -6.87
C HIS A 478 11.68 27.90 -7.13
N PHE A 479 12.81 27.19 -7.09
CA PHE A 479 12.92 25.76 -7.40
C PHE A 479 11.80 24.93 -6.76
N ILE A 480 11.67 24.98 -5.44
CA ILE A 480 10.76 24.08 -4.72
C ILE A 480 9.30 24.34 -5.06
N ALA A 481 8.90 25.61 -5.21
CA ALA A 481 7.53 25.97 -5.53
C ALA A 481 7.10 25.45 -6.91
N VAL A 482 7.96 25.61 -7.93
CA VAL A 482 7.66 25.13 -9.29
C VAL A 482 7.79 23.60 -9.36
N HIS A 483 8.77 23.02 -8.66
CA HIS A 483 8.96 21.56 -8.57
C HIS A 483 7.72 20.86 -7.99
N GLU A 484 7.19 21.36 -6.86
CA GLU A 484 5.98 20.82 -6.21
C GLU A 484 4.70 21.16 -6.97
N MET A 485 4.65 22.30 -7.68
CA MET A 485 3.48 22.71 -8.47
C MET A 485 3.25 21.78 -9.68
N ILE A 486 4.31 21.30 -10.32
CA ILE A 486 4.21 20.47 -11.54
C ILE A 486 3.69 19.06 -11.23
N ASP A 487 4.06 18.48 -10.09
CA ASP A 487 3.82 17.06 -9.80
C ASP A 487 2.34 16.64 -9.76
N PRO A 488 1.44 17.39 -9.11
CA PRO A 488 0.01 17.09 -9.17
C PRO A 488 -0.53 17.10 -10.60
N HIS A 489 -0.03 18.00 -11.45
CA HIS A 489 -0.50 18.09 -12.82
C HIS A 489 0.06 16.98 -13.72
N VAL A 490 1.24 16.42 -13.42
CA VAL A 490 1.71 15.18 -14.07
C VAL A 490 0.72 14.04 -13.85
N VAL A 491 0.19 13.92 -12.62
CA VAL A 491 -0.83 12.89 -12.30
C VAL A 491 -2.10 13.15 -13.09
N GLU A 492 -2.61 14.39 -13.11
CA GLU A 492 -3.80 14.75 -13.89
C GLU A 492 -3.63 14.43 -15.39
N VAL A 493 -2.50 14.79 -16.00
CA VAL A 493 -2.24 14.50 -17.42
C VAL A 493 -2.12 12.99 -17.67
N ARG A 494 -1.56 12.23 -16.72
CA ARG A 494 -1.49 10.78 -16.82
C ARG A 494 -2.87 10.13 -16.81
N ASP A 495 -3.77 10.65 -15.98
CA ASP A 495 -5.16 10.19 -15.97
C ASP A 495 -5.85 10.50 -17.32
N MET A 496 -5.55 11.65 -17.95
CA MET A 496 -6.05 11.99 -19.30
C MET A 496 -5.49 11.07 -20.39
N VAL A 497 -4.23 10.64 -20.28
CA VAL A 497 -3.63 9.66 -21.19
C VAL A 497 -4.41 8.36 -21.16
N ASP A 498 -4.66 7.86 -19.95
CA ASP A 498 -5.38 6.60 -19.73
C ASP A 498 -6.82 6.68 -20.27
N GLU A 499 -7.56 7.72 -19.86
CA GLU A 499 -8.93 7.98 -20.31
C GLU A 499 -9.02 8.08 -21.84
N THR A 500 -8.07 8.76 -22.48
CA THR A 500 -8.03 8.90 -23.95
C THR A 500 -7.73 7.56 -24.63
N ALA A 501 -6.79 6.78 -24.11
CA ALA A 501 -6.43 5.47 -24.65
C ALA A 501 -7.60 4.48 -24.52
N GLU A 502 -8.25 4.43 -23.36
CA GLU A 502 -9.44 3.60 -23.13
C GLU A 502 -10.59 4.03 -24.05
N ARG A 503 -10.74 5.33 -24.32
CA ARG A 503 -11.75 5.80 -25.27
C ARG A 503 -11.47 5.33 -26.69
N ILE A 504 -10.22 5.37 -27.15
CA ILE A 504 -9.82 4.82 -28.47
C ILE A 504 -10.11 3.32 -28.55
N ALA A 505 -9.77 2.55 -27.51
CA ALA A 505 -10.06 1.12 -27.42
C ALA A 505 -11.57 0.83 -27.46
N THR A 506 -12.37 1.65 -26.78
CA THR A 506 -13.83 1.55 -26.76
C THR A 506 -14.45 1.84 -28.14
N LEU A 507 -13.83 2.70 -28.95
CA LEU A 507 -14.20 2.96 -30.34
C LEU A 507 -13.78 1.83 -31.31
N GLY A 508 -13.13 0.78 -30.79
CA GLY A 508 -12.76 -0.42 -31.54
C GLY A 508 -11.41 -0.36 -32.24
N VAL A 509 -10.57 0.62 -31.90
CA VAL A 509 -9.21 0.81 -32.46
C VAL A 509 -8.19 0.58 -31.36
N ALA A 510 -7.04 -0.03 -31.69
CA ALA A 510 -5.98 -0.24 -30.71
C ALA A 510 -5.15 1.05 -30.49
N PRO A 511 -5.17 1.66 -29.30
CA PRO A 511 -4.37 2.85 -29.01
C PRO A 511 -2.87 2.53 -29.08
N GLN A 512 -2.10 3.43 -29.67
CA GLN A 512 -0.64 3.36 -29.77
C GLN A 512 -0.01 4.26 -28.72
N GLY A 513 0.66 3.67 -27.72
CA GLY A 513 1.31 4.41 -26.62
C GLY A 513 2.82 4.18 -26.51
N THR A 514 3.44 3.49 -27.47
CA THR A 514 4.88 3.21 -27.40
C THR A 514 5.69 4.48 -27.68
N PRO A 515 6.90 4.63 -27.08
CA PRO A 515 7.76 5.79 -27.36
C PRO A 515 8.04 6.00 -28.86
N THR A 516 8.21 4.92 -29.62
CA THR A 516 8.40 4.97 -31.07
C THR A 516 7.17 5.55 -31.76
N ALA A 517 5.96 5.06 -31.44
CA ALA A 517 4.72 5.57 -32.03
C ALA A 517 4.48 7.05 -31.70
N ILE A 518 4.82 7.49 -30.48
CA ILE A 518 4.73 8.90 -30.09
C ILE A 518 5.67 9.76 -30.94
N VAL A 519 6.93 9.32 -31.12
CA VAL A 519 7.93 10.06 -31.92
C VAL A 519 7.58 10.09 -33.41
N GLU A 520 7.01 9.01 -33.95
CA GLU A 520 6.56 8.92 -35.33
C GLU A 520 5.29 9.73 -35.59
N GLY A 521 4.38 9.77 -34.61
CA GLY A 521 3.07 10.43 -34.72
C GLY A 521 3.04 11.90 -34.32
N ARG A 522 4.06 12.43 -33.62
CA ARG A 522 4.06 13.84 -33.20
C ARG A 522 4.28 14.79 -34.38
N THR A 523 3.59 15.93 -34.34
CA THR A 523 3.72 17.02 -35.33
C THR A 523 4.51 18.22 -34.80
N TRP A 524 4.97 18.15 -33.54
CA TRP A 524 5.73 19.20 -32.85
C TRP A 524 7.18 18.77 -32.61
N LYS A 525 8.02 19.75 -32.25
CA LYS A 525 9.42 19.52 -31.87
C LYS A 525 9.48 19.10 -30.39
N GLY A 526 10.49 18.30 -30.04
CA GLY A 526 10.76 17.96 -28.65
C GLY A 526 11.09 19.19 -27.79
N TYR A 527 10.86 19.07 -26.48
CA TYR A 527 11.11 20.14 -25.53
C TYR A 527 12.58 20.60 -25.55
N PRO A 528 12.88 21.90 -25.67
CA PRO A 528 14.21 22.37 -26.08
C PRO A 528 15.21 22.61 -24.93
N LEU A 529 14.76 22.58 -23.68
CA LEU A 529 15.59 22.92 -22.52
C LEU A 529 15.98 21.68 -21.73
N ASP A 530 17.26 21.56 -21.35
CA ASP A 530 17.72 20.64 -20.30
C ASP A 530 17.59 21.32 -18.93
N ARG A 531 18.68 21.53 -18.20
CA ARG A 531 18.70 22.22 -16.91
C ARG A 531 18.64 23.75 -17.08
N ALA A 532 17.54 24.37 -16.67
CA ALA A 532 17.32 25.82 -16.81
C ALA A 532 16.64 26.45 -15.58
N THR A 533 16.57 27.77 -15.54
CA THR A 533 15.87 28.47 -14.44
C THR A 533 14.37 28.19 -14.47
N THR A 534 13.71 28.38 -13.32
CA THR A 534 12.23 28.26 -13.24
C THR A 534 11.52 29.13 -14.28
N THR A 535 11.96 30.36 -14.50
CA THR A 535 11.35 31.27 -15.47
C THR A 535 11.55 30.79 -16.91
N GLU A 536 12.73 30.30 -17.27
CA GLU A 536 12.99 29.76 -18.62
C GLU A 536 12.13 28.53 -18.91
N HIS A 537 12.02 27.60 -17.95
CA HIS A 537 11.16 26.44 -18.09
C HIS A 537 9.68 26.81 -18.21
N LEU A 538 9.20 27.78 -17.43
CA LEU A 538 7.80 28.22 -17.47
C LEU A 538 7.46 28.93 -18.78
N LYS A 539 8.38 29.71 -19.37
CA LYS A 539 8.21 30.31 -20.72
C LYS A 539 8.10 29.24 -21.79
N ALA A 540 9.00 28.24 -21.77
CA ALA A 540 8.95 27.13 -22.71
C ALA A 540 7.68 26.27 -22.52
N LEU A 541 7.21 26.08 -21.28
CA LEU A 541 5.94 25.41 -21.01
C LEU A 541 4.74 26.23 -21.50
N ASP A 542 4.74 27.57 -21.38
CA ASP A 542 3.67 28.40 -21.94
C ASP A 542 3.49 28.13 -23.45
N GLU A 543 4.59 28.06 -24.21
CA GLU A 543 4.54 27.73 -25.64
C GLU A 543 3.99 26.32 -25.91
N VAL A 544 4.39 25.33 -25.10
CA VAL A 544 3.88 23.95 -25.19
C VAL A 544 2.36 23.92 -24.97
N TYR A 545 1.87 24.56 -23.91
CA TYR A 545 0.44 24.58 -23.58
C TYR A 545 -0.38 25.34 -24.62
N VAL A 546 0.14 26.43 -25.21
CA VAL A 546 -0.56 27.13 -26.30
C VAL A 546 -0.83 26.21 -27.49
N GLY A 547 0.19 25.47 -27.96
CA GLY A 547 0.01 24.55 -29.09
C GLY A 547 -0.90 23.38 -28.73
N LEU A 548 -0.69 22.79 -27.55
CA LEU A 548 -1.48 21.67 -27.06
C LEU A 548 -2.98 22.00 -26.94
N LEU A 549 -3.31 23.15 -26.32
CA LEU A 549 -4.68 23.58 -26.09
C LEU A 549 -5.40 23.96 -27.39
N ASP A 550 -4.72 24.63 -28.32
CA ASP A 550 -5.29 24.98 -29.62
C ASP A 550 -5.70 23.71 -30.40
N ASP A 551 -4.82 22.71 -30.42
CA ASP A 551 -5.14 21.46 -31.12
C ASP A 551 -6.19 20.62 -30.37
N HIS A 552 -6.20 20.61 -29.03
CA HIS A 552 -7.28 19.95 -28.27
C HIS A 552 -8.65 20.62 -28.52
N ARG A 553 -8.71 21.95 -28.58
CA ARG A 553 -9.94 22.69 -28.92
C ARG A 553 -10.42 22.40 -30.35
N LYS A 554 -9.50 22.30 -31.31
CA LYS A 554 -9.84 21.91 -32.70
C LYS A 554 -10.42 20.50 -32.77
N VAL A 555 -9.80 19.53 -32.09
CA VAL A 555 -10.29 18.16 -32.05
C VAL A 555 -11.63 18.09 -31.33
N GLN A 556 -11.79 18.78 -30.20
CA GLN A 556 -13.07 18.85 -29.49
C GLN A 556 -14.19 19.38 -30.38
N ALA A 557 -13.96 20.46 -31.14
CA ALA A 557 -14.95 21.01 -32.07
C ALA A 557 -15.30 20.05 -33.23
N GLN A 558 -14.36 19.24 -33.70
CA GLN A 558 -14.62 18.24 -34.75
C GLN A 558 -15.37 17.03 -34.21
N VAL A 559 -15.01 16.57 -33.01
CA VAL A 559 -15.65 15.45 -32.33
C VAL A 559 -17.07 15.78 -31.89
N ALA A 560 -17.37 17.04 -31.54
CA ALA A 560 -18.71 17.51 -31.17
C ALA A 560 -19.80 17.16 -32.19
N GLU A 561 -19.45 17.15 -33.47
CA GLU A 561 -20.38 16.83 -34.57
C GLU A 561 -20.65 15.32 -34.72
N ILE A 562 -19.84 14.47 -34.08
CA ILE A 562 -19.81 13.01 -34.29
C ILE A 562 -20.17 12.24 -33.01
N ASP A 563 -19.53 12.59 -31.89
CA ASP A 563 -19.58 11.84 -30.64
C ASP A 563 -19.57 12.79 -29.43
N PRO A 564 -20.75 13.18 -28.92
CA PRO A 564 -20.87 14.12 -27.81
C PRO A 564 -20.29 13.58 -26.50
N ILE A 565 -20.08 12.26 -26.36
CA ILE A 565 -19.46 11.67 -25.17
C ILE A 565 -17.97 11.97 -25.17
N THR A 566 -17.30 11.74 -26.32
CA THR A 566 -15.88 12.08 -26.47
C THR A 566 -15.68 13.60 -26.43
N GLU A 567 -16.63 14.39 -26.92
CA GLU A 567 -16.60 15.84 -26.76
C GLU A 567 -16.55 16.26 -25.29
N ASP A 568 -17.44 15.73 -24.45
CA ASP A 568 -17.50 16.06 -23.01
C ASP A 568 -16.20 15.68 -22.28
N MET A 569 -15.63 14.52 -22.63
CA MET A 569 -14.31 14.09 -22.17
C MET A 569 -13.23 15.13 -22.48
N LEU A 570 -13.12 15.55 -23.75
CA LEU A 570 -12.14 16.55 -24.17
C LEU A 570 -12.39 17.92 -23.51
N ILE A 571 -13.64 18.32 -23.28
CA ILE A 571 -13.97 19.55 -22.54
C ILE A 571 -13.40 19.48 -21.11
N GLY A 572 -13.55 18.33 -20.44
CA GLY A 572 -12.98 18.09 -19.11
C GLY A 572 -11.47 18.23 -19.09
N GLN A 573 -10.78 17.58 -20.03
CA GLN A 573 -9.32 17.64 -20.17
C GLN A 573 -8.83 19.06 -20.44
N ILE A 574 -9.46 19.77 -21.39
CA ILE A 574 -9.12 21.15 -21.74
C ILE A 574 -9.26 22.07 -20.53
N LYS A 575 -10.35 21.95 -19.76
CA LYS A 575 -10.56 22.76 -18.55
C LYS A 575 -9.39 22.60 -17.58
N THR A 576 -8.97 21.38 -17.31
CA THR A 576 -7.87 21.09 -16.37
C THR A 576 -6.55 21.66 -16.90
N MET A 577 -6.24 21.47 -18.18
CA MET A 577 -5.03 22.01 -18.80
C MET A 577 -5.03 23.55 -18.86
N GLU A 578 -6.16 24.20 -19.14
CA GLU A 578 -6.28 25.67 -19.13
C GLU A 578 -6.06 26.26 -17.72
N LEU A 579 -6.53 25.58 -16.67
CA LEU A 579 -6.30 25.99 -15.28
C LEU A 579 -4.84 25.89 -14.88
N PHE A 580 -4.15 24.81 -15.26
CA PHE A 580 -2.71 24.70 -15.02
C PHE A 580 -1.91 25.69 -15.86
N HIS A 581 -2.27 25.89 -17.12
CA HIS A 581 -1.66 26.89 -17.99
C HIS A 581 -1.79 28.31 -17.40
N TRP A 582 -2.92 28.61 -16.77
CA TRP A 582 -3.08 29.84 -16.00
C TRP A 582 -2.09 29.95 -14.83
N PHE A 583 -1.82 28.87 -14.08
CA PHE A 583 -0.77 28.89 -13.06
C PHE A 583 0.62 29.14 -13.62
N VAL A 584 0.96 28.55 -14.78
CA VAL A 584 2.22 28.83 -15.49
C VAL A 584 2.32 30.32 -15.82
N ARG A 585 1.27 30.89 -16.40
CA ARG A 585 1.21 32.31 -16.78
C ARG A 585 1.23 33.27 -15.60
N ALA A 586 0.61 32.91 -14.47
CA ALA A 586 0.62 33.74 -13.27
C ALA A 586 2.04 33.97 -12.71
N HIS A 587 2.99 33.07 -12.99
CA HIS A 587 4.42 33.26 -12.66
C HIS A 587 5.17 34.15 -13.64
N LEU A 588 4.62 34.35 -14.85
CA LEU A 588 5.20 35.15 -15.93
C LEU A 588 4.52 36.52 -16.08
N GLU A 589 3.38 36.74 -15.40
CA GLU A 589 2.59 37.95 -15.49
C GLU A 589 3.17 39.08 -14.63
N ASN A 590 3.34 40.27 -15.21
CA ASN A 590 3.74 41.47 -14.50
C ASN A 590 2.54 42.22 -13.91
N GLN A 591 2.80 43.24 -13.07
CA GLN A 591 1.74 44.02 -12.40
C GLN A 591 0.75 44.72 -13.34
N GLY A 592 1.09 44.87 -14.63
CA GLY A 592 0.24 45.44 -15.67
C GLY A 592 -0.65 44.42 -16.39
N GLY A 593 -0.58 43.14 -16.03
CA GLY A 593 -1.32 42.05 -16.67
C GLY A 593 -0.73 41.61 -18.02
N GLN A 594 0.57 41.87 -18.24
CA GLN A 594 1.29 41.45 -19.45
C GLN A 594 2.22 40.29 -19.10
N LEU A 595 2.30 39.30 -20.00
CA LEU A 595 3.25 38.21 -19.87
C LEU A 595 4.65 38.69 -20.24
N ASP A 596 5.63 38.41 -19.38
CA ASP A 596 7.04 38.61 -19.69
C ASP A 596 7.49 37.49 -20.64
N ASN A 597 7.29 37.70 -21.94
CA ASN A 597 7.75 36.79 -23.00
C ASN A 597 9.27 36.59 -22.97
#